data_AF-A0A6S6S980-F1
#
_entry.id   AF-A0A6S6S980-F1
#
_cell.length_a   1.000
_cell.length_b   1.000
_cell.length_c   1.000
_cell.angle_alpha   90.00
_cell.angle_beta   90.00
_cell.angle_gamma   90.00
#
_symmetry.space_group_name_H-M   'P 1'
#
loop_
_entity.id
_entity.type
_entity.pdbx_description
1 polymer ?
#
loop_
_entity_poly.entity_id
_entity_poly.type
_entity_poly.pdbx_seq_one_letter_code
_entity_poly.pdbx_strand_id
1 'polypeptide(L)'
;MWCCHRCNQNKDNNFEIDNSQVEYEESFKDKIHTSSKNYQEIEKPKMIHPEFESVLTKLRFNNGIIASDDERIKYIIETCGLDRDALNEERKTIIDDFIKVISDKELKNESISETLQELMNDFKKQEKEFIALRYWMLKNYKSLVEAR
;
A
#
# COMPACT_ATOMS: atom_id res chain seq x y z
N MET A 1 13.39 -8.32 2.72
CA MET A 1 12.40 -7.26 2.97
C MET A 1 13.07 -6.15 3.76
N TRP A 2 13.47 -5.06 3.12
CA TRP A 2 14.15 -3.94 3.78
C TRP A 2 13.08 -2.98 4.29
N CYS A 3 12.84 -2.96 5.60
CA CYS A 3 11.94 -1.97 6.20
C CYS A 3 12.56 -0.57 6.04
N CYS A 4 11.78 0.39 5.54
CA CYS A 4 12.20 1.80 5.49
C CYS A 4 12.65 2.26 6.87
N HIS A 5 13.84 2.85 6.98
CA HIS A 5 14.41 3.32 8.25
C HIS A 5 13.43 4.20 9.03
N ARG A 6 12.77 5.14 8.34
CA ARG A 6 11.77 6.04 8.94
C ARG A 6 10.51 5.30 9.39
N CYS A 7 10.01 4.36 8.61
CA CYS A 7 8.89 3.52 9.05
C CYS A 7 9.28 2.68 10.26
N ASN A 8 10.51 2.17 10.32
CA ASN A 8 10.98 1.39 11.45
C ASN A 8 11.13 2.25 12.72
N GLN A 9 11.67 3.47 12.59
CA GLN A 9 11.74 4.44 13.68
C GLN A 9 10.36 4.86 14.17
N ASN A 10 9.42 5.08 13.25
CA ASN A 10 8.08 5.48 13.64
C ASN A 10 7.24 4.33 14.20
N LYS A 11 7.54 3.09 13.82
CA LYS A 11 6.85 1.92 14.37
C LYS A 11 7.19 1.70 15.84
N ASP A 12 8.42 2.02 16.26
CA ASP A 12 8.96 1.90 17.62
C ASP A 12 8.05 1.16 18.62
N ASN A 13 7.25 1.87 19.41
CA ASN A 13 6.33 1.29 20.39
C ASN A 13 4.84 1.36 19.99
N ASN A 14 4.55 1.67 18.72
CA ASN A 14 3.20 1.90 18.21
C ASN A 14 2.51 0.58 17.79
N PHE A 15 2.47 -0.39 18.70
CA PHE A 15 1.82 -1.69 18.54
C PHE A 15 0.46 -1.74 19.25
N GLU A 16 -0.38 -0.75 18.96
CA GLU A 16 -1.74 -0.71 19.48
C GLU A 16 -2.58 -1.90 19.01
N ILE A 17 -3.43 -2.37 19.90
CA ILE A 17 -4.35 -3.49 19.71
C ILE A 17 -5.78 -3.03 19.98
N ASP A 18 -6.75 -3.60 19.26
CA ASP A 18 -8.16 -3.26 19.47
C ASP A 18 -8.80 -4.07 20.61
N ASN A 19 -8.22 -5.24 20.94
CA ASN A 19 -8.68 -6.15 21.97
C ASN A 19 -7.70 -6.21 23.16
N SER A 20 -7.83 -7.23 24.02
CA SER A 20 -6.93 -7.46 25.15
C SER A 20 -5.65 -8.14 24.71
N GLN A 21 -4.54 -7.74 25.34
CA GLN A 21 -3.24 -8.39 25.17
C GLN A 21 -3.33 -9.84 25.64
N VAL A 22 -2.74 -10.76 24.88
CA VAL A 22 -2.73 -12.17 25.27
C VAL A 22 -1.65 -12.39 26.32
N GLU A 23 -2.02 -13.02 27.43
CA GLU A 23 -1.07 -13.49 28.43
C GLU A 23 -0.42 -14.79 27.95
N TYR A 24 0.89 -14.92 28.21
CA TYR A 24 1.60 -16.14 27.87
C TYR A 24 1.11 -17.30 28.73
N GLU A 25 0.62 -18.36 28.08
CA GLU A 25 0.38 -19.66 28.68
C GLU A 25 1.45 -20.68 28.26
N GLU A 26 1.83 -21.54 29.20
CA GLU A 26 2.84 -22.59 28.96
C GLU A 26 2.41 -23.59 27.85
N SER A 27 1.10 -23.70 27.61
CA SER A 27 0.48 -24.46 26.53
C SER A 27 0.90 -24.00 25.12
N PHE A 28 1.49 -22.79 24.99
CA PHE A 28 1.96 -22.23 23.73
C PHE A 28 3.41 -22.57 23.37
N LYS A 29 4.18 -23.17 24.29
CA LYS A 29 5.61 -23.45 24.10
C LYS A 29 5.92 -24.20 22.79
N ASP A 30 5.10 -25.19 22.45
CA ASP A 30 5.29 -26.01 21.24
C ASP A 30 4.56 -25.45 20.00
N LYS A 31 3.83 -24.34 20.16
CA LYS A 31 3.01 -23.69 19.11
C LYS A 31 3.57 -22.34 18.67
N ILE A 32 4.80 -21.99 19.07
CA ILE A 32 5.45 -20.71 18.75
C ILE A 32 5.36 -20.39 17.25
N HIS A 33 5.58 -21.40 16.39
CA HIS A 33 5.56 -21.23 14.93
C HIS A 33 4.18 -20.86 14.34
N THR A 34 3.08 -21.08 15.06
CA THR A 34 1.71 -20.70 14.63
C THR A 34 1.11 -19.60 15.50
N SER A 35 1.85 -19.14 16.52
CA SER A 35 1.34 -18.22 17.55
C SER A 35 0.98 -16.86 16.99
N SER A 36 1.73 -16.34 16.00
CA SER A 36 1.48 -15.00 15.43
C SER A 36 0.07 -14.88 14.85
N LYS A 37 -0.44 -15.94 14.20
CA LYS A 37 -1.79 -15.93 13.65
C LYS A 37 -2.85 -15.92 14.77
N ASN A 38 -2.64 -16.71 15.81
CA ASN A 38 -3.55 -16.75 16.96
C ASN A 38 -3.58 -15.40 17.69
N TYR A 39 -2.42 -14.78 17.92
CA TYR A 39 -2.36 -13.44 18.51
C TYR A 39 -3.02 -12.39 17.62
N GLN A 40 -2.84 -12.47 16.29
CA GLN A 40 -3.51 -11.55 15.37
C GLN A 40 -5.04 -11.68 15.41
N GLU A 41 -5.57 -12.90 15.56
CA GLU A 41 -7.01 -13.15 15.71
C GLU A 41 -7.55 -12.64 17.04
N ILE A 42 -6.80 -12.80 18.13
CA ILE A 42 -7.22 -12.41 19.48
C ILE A 42 -7.02 -10.92 19.73
N GLU A 43 -5.80 -10.42 19.56
CA GLU A 43 -5.41 -9.04 19.90
C GLU A 43 -5.89 -8.03 18.86
N LYS A 44 -6.07 -8.45 17.61
CA LYS A 44 -6.41 -7.57 16.48
C LYS A 44 -5.49 -6.34 16.43
N PRO A 45 -4.21 -6.52 16.12
CA PRO A 45 -3.26 -5.41 16.06
C PRO A 45 -3.64 -4.40 14.98
N LYS A 46 -3.58 -3.11 15.31
CA LYS A 46 -3.81 -2.02 14.35
C LYS A 46 -2.74 -1.99 13.27
N MET A 47 -1.50 -2.34 13.62
CA MET A 47 -0.42 -2.56 12.65
C MET A 47 -0.73 -3.79 11.78
N ILE A 48 -0.74 -3.59 10.47
CA ILE A 48 -1.01 -4.65 9.51
C ILE A 48 0.24 -5.48 9.28
N HIS A 49 0.05 -6.79 9.28
CA HIS A 49 1.09 -7.76 8.94
C HIS A 49 1.05 -8.06 7.43
N PRO A 50 2.00 -7.52 6.63
CA PRO A 50 1.93 -7.60 5.17
C PRO A 50 2.06 -9.03 4.61
N GLU A 51 2.56 -9.99 5.41
CA GLU A 51 2.61 -11.40 5.00
C GLU A 51 1.27 -12.13 5.11
N PHE A 52 0.36 -11.64 5.97
CA PHE A 52 -0.95 -12.27 6.19
C PHE A 52 -2.09 -11.50 5.52
N GLU A 53 -1.91 -10.20 5.30
CA GLU A 53 -2.96 -9.30 4.85
C GLU A 53 -2.47 -8.40 3.71
N SER A 54 -3.24 -8.37 2.62
CA SER A 54 -3.00 -7.43 1.51
C SER A 54 -3.86 -6.17 1.68
N VAL A 55 -3.21 -5.01 1.57
CA VAL A 55 -3.84 -3.68 1.68
C VAL A 55 -4.05 -2.99 0.35
N LEU A 56 -3.56 -3.58 -0.75
CA LEU A 56 -3.47 -2.92 -2.06
C LEU A 56 -4.82 -2.40 -2.56
N THR A 57 -5.90 -3.17 -2.37
CA THR A 57 -7.23 -2.83 -2.87
C THR A 57 -7.95 -1.78 -2.02
N LYS A 58 -7.44 -1.49 -0.82
CA LYS A 58 -8.03 -0.57 0.15
C LYS A 58 -7.36 0.81 0.14
N LEU A 59 -6.22 0.93 -0.55
CA LEU A 59 -5.51 2.18 -0.71
C LEU A 59 -6.12 3.00 -1.86
N ARG A 60 -6.21 4.31 -1.64
CA ARG A 60 -6.61 5.31 -2.63
C ARG A 60 -5.50 6.34 -2.75
N PHE A 61 -5.36 6.91 -3.93
CA PHE A 61 -4.40 7.99 -4.18
C PHE A 61 -5.11 9.15 -4.84
N ASN A 62 -4.77 10.38 -4.44
CA ASN A 62 -5.28 11.58 -5.07
C ASN A 62 -4.17 12.63 -5.12
N ASN A 63 -3.74 13.04 -6.31
CA ASN A 63 -2.68 14.03 -6.50
C ASN A 63 -1.43 13.74 -5.62
N GLY A 64 -1.03 12.47 -5.56
CA GLY A 64 0.11 12.01 -4.76
C GLY A 64 -0.20 11.73 -3.27
N ILE A 65 -1.31 12.21 -2.74
CA ILE A 65 -1.74 11.95 -1.35
C ILE A 65 -2.28 10.53 -1.26
N ILE A 66 -1.82 9.79 -0.24
CA ILE A 66 -2.27 8.42 0.06
C ILE A 66 -3.39 8.45 1.10
N ALA A 67 -4.47 7.72 0.87
CA ALA A 67 -5.61 7.64 1.78
C ALA A 67 -6.22 6.23 1.81
N SER A 68 -7.04 5.96 2.82
CA SER A 68 -7.85 4.75 2.90
C SER A 68 -9.08 5.01 3.77
N ASP A 69 -10.16 4.27 3.52
CA ASP A 69 -11.34 4.25 4.38
C ASP A 69 -11.20 3.22 5.52
N ASP A 70 -10.21 2.32 5.44
CA ASP A 70 -9.94 1.30 6.45
C ASP A 70 -9.13 1.89 7.61
N GLU A 71 -9.67 1.82 8.83
CA GLU A 71 -9.09 2.44 10.03
C GLU A 71 -7.68 1.92 10.35
N ARG A 72 -7.38 0.63 10.11
CA ARG A 72 -6.04 0.08 10.35
C ARG A 72 -5.04 0.63 9.34
N ILE A 73 -5.47 0.83 8.11
CA ILE A 73 -4.62 1.45 7.08
C ILE A 73 -4.40 2.93 7.38
N LYS A 74 -5.42 3.67 7.82
CA LYS A 74 -5.26 5.06 8.27
C LYS A 74 -4.23 5.17 9.38
N TYR A 75 -4.34 4.31 10.41
CA TYR A 75 -3.37 4.23 11.50
C TYR A 75 -1.94 4.00 11.00
N ILE A 76 -1.74 3.15 9.99
CA ILE A 76 -0.41 2.93 9.40
C ILE A 76 0.07 4.13 8.60
N ILE A 77 -0.80 4.76 7.80
CA ILE A 77 -0.45 5.94 7.01
C ILE A 77 0.06 7.04 7.94
N GLU A 78 -0.66 7.28 9.04
CA GLU A 78 -0.31 8.25 10.06
C GLU A 78 0.98 7.85 10.80
N THR A 79 1.00 6.66 11.40
CA THR A 79 2.14 6.22 12.22
C THR A 79 3.41 6.18 11.39
N CYS A 80 3.41 5.52 10.23
CA CYS A 80 4.60 5.43 9.38
C CYS A 80 4.91 6.73 8.61
N GLY A 81 4.10 7.78 8.76
CA GLY A 81 4.24 9.05 8.06
C GLY A 81 4.29 8.88 6.55
N LEU A 82 3.41 8.05 5.99
CA LEU A 82 3.37 7.74 4.56
C LEU A 82 2.78 8.89 3.75
N ASP A 83 1.95 9.72 4.36
CA ASP A 83 1.48 10.98 3.79
C ASP A 83 2.45 12.11 4.20
N ARG A 84 3.36 12.48 3.30
CA ARG A 84 4.37 13.52 3.54
C ARG A 84 4.83 14.12 2.22
N ASP A 85 5.12 15.41 2.22
CA ASP A 85 5.37 16.22 1.02
C ASP A 85 6.31 15.56 0.01
N ALA A 86 7.49 15.10 0.45
CA ALA A 86 8.46 14.45 -0.44
C ALA A 86 7.87 13.23 -1.17
N LEU A 87 7.19 12.34 -0.44
CA LEU A 87 6.55 11.17 -1.06
C LEU A 87 5.34 11.55 -1.90
N ASN A 88 4.61 12.59 -1.51
CA ASN A 88 3.44 13.04 -2.25
C ASN A 88 3.85 13.61 -3.62
N GLU A 89 4.93 14.39 -3.67
CA GLU A 89 5.49 14.91 -4.93
C GLU A 89 6.04 13.79 -5.82
N GLU A 90 6.75 12.80 -5.25
CA GLU A 90 7.21 11.64 -6.02
C GLU A 90 6.04 10.84 -6.60
N ARG A 91 5.00 10.57 -5.80
CA ARG A 91 3.79 9.88 -6.27
C ARG A 91 3.05 10.69 -7.33
N LYS A 92 2.96 12.00 -7.17
CA LYS A 92 2.33 12.89 -8.13
C LYS A 92 3.06 12.87 -9.47
N THR A 93 4.39 12.94 -9.45
CA THR A 93 5.22 12.81 -10.66
C THR A 93 4.93 11.51 -11.39
N ILE A 94 4.84 10.39 -10.66
CA ILE A 94 4.51 9.08 -11.23
C ILE A 94 3.10 9.07 -11.84
N ILE A 95 2.12 9.72 -11.20
CA ILE A 95 0.75 9.85 -11.72
C ILE A 95 0.73 10.69 -13.00
N ASP A 96 1.40 11.84 -13.00
CA ASP A 96 1.45 12.76 -14.13
C ASP A 96 2.10 12.11 -15.36
N ASP A 97 3.21 11.38 -15.16
CA ASP A 97 3.87 10.61 -16.21
C ASP A 97 2.96 9.51 -16.76
N PHE A 98 2.26 8.79 -15.88
CA PHE A 98 1.30 7.76 -16.29
C PHE A 98 0.16 8.35 -17.12
N ILE A 99 -0.46 9.45 -16.65
CA ILE A 99 -1.54 10.13 -17.38
C ILE A 99 -1.04 10.58 -18.75
N LYS A 100 0.15 11.19 -18.84
CA LYS A 100 0.74 11.62 -20.10
C LYS A 100 0.88 10.46 -21.09
N VAL A 101 1.41 9.32 -20.64
CA VAL A 101 1.55 8.13 -21.49
C VAL A 101 0.19 7.66 -22.02
N ILE A 102 -0.83 7.58 -21.16
CA ILE A 102 -2.17 7.13 -21.58
C ILE A 102 -2.81 8.14 -22.54
N SER A 103 -2.79 9.43 -22.21
CA SER A 103 -3.35 10.48 -23.06
C SER A 103 -2.66 10.57 -24.43
N ASP A 104 -1.33 10.43 -24.48
CA ASP A 104 -0.59 10.43 -25.76
C ASP A 104 -1.00 9.25 -26.64
N LYS A 105 -1.31 8.09 -26.04
CA LYS A 105 -1.80 6.91 -26.76
C LYS A 105 -3.25 7.07 -27.22
N GLU A 106 -4.11 7.67 -26.40
CA GLU A 106 -5.49 7.98 -26.77
C GLU A 106 -5.55 8.96 -27.96
N LEU A 107 -4.73 10.01 -27.94
CA LEU A 107 -4.64 10.98 -29.04
C LEU A 107 -4.18 10.34 -30.36
N LYS A 108 -3.36 9.29 -30.29
CA LYS A 108 -2.89 8.52 -31.46
C LYS A 108 -3.85 7.41 -31.88
N ASN A 109 -5.00 7.25 -31.21
CA ASN A 109 -5.95 6.14 -31.38
C ASN A 109 -5.28 4.76 -31.25
N GLU A 110 -4.27 4.65 -30.39
CA GLU A 110 -3.58 3.40 -30.10
C GLU A 110 -4.35 2.57 -29.04
N SER A 111 -4.07 1.26 -28.98
CA SER A 111 -4.73 0.37 -28.03
C SER A 111 -4.31 0.67 -26.59
N ILE A 112 -5.23 1.28 -25.82
CA ILE A 112 -5.03 1.53 -24.39
C ILE A 112 -4.95 0.22 -23.61
N SER A 113 -5.72 -0.79 -24.01
CA SER A 113 -5.67 -2.11 -23.35
C SER A 113 -4.29 -2.75 -23.48
N GLU A 114 -3.65 -2.67 -24.65
CA GLU A 114 -2.28 -3.17 -24.85
C GLU A 114 -1.28 -2.37 -24.01
N THR A 115 -1.41 -1.04 -24.02
CA THR A 115 -0.55 -0.15 -23.21
C THR A 115 -0.63 -0.48 -21.71
N LEU A 116 -1.84 -0.69 -21.16
CA LEU A 116 -2.02 -1.05 -19.75
C LEU A 116 -1.41 -2.42 -19.42
N GLN A 117 -1.48 -3.39 -20.35
CA GLN A 117 -0.84 -4.70 -20.18
C GLN A 117 0.68 -4.60 -20.19
N GLU A 118 1.25 -3.79 -21.08
CA GLU A 118 2.69 -3.50 -21.13
C GLU A 118 3.17 -2.86 -19.81
N LEU A 119 2.45 -1.84 -19.34
CA LEU A 119 2.75 -1.18 -18.06
C LEU A 119 2.64 -2.14 -16.88
N MET A 120 1.62 -2.99 -16.85
CA MET A 120 1.48 -4.02 -15.81
C MET A 120 2.66 -5.01 -15.82
N ASN A 121 3.10 -5.43 -17.00
CA ASN A 121 4.23 -6.36 -17.13
C ASN A 121 5.55 -5.69 -16.73
N ASP A 122 5.74 -4.42 -17.07
CA ASP A 122 6.90 -3.63 -16.63
C ASP A 122 6.93 -3.48 -15.10
N PHE A 123 5.79 -3.18 -14.47
CA PHE A 123 5.68 -3.06 -13.02
C PHE A 123 5.95 -4.37 -12.26
N LYS A 124 5.68 -5.53 -12.88
CA LYS A 124 5.99 -6.85 -12.30
C LYS A 124 7.45 -7.26 -12.45
N LYS A 125 8.13 -6.78 -13.50
CA LYS A 125 9.51 -7.18 -13.82
C LYS A 125 10.57 -6.46 -12.97
N GLN A 126 10.23 -5.29 -12.44
CA GLN A 126 11.13 -4.47 -11.65
C GLN A 126 10.58 -4.38 -10.22
N GLU A 127 11.43 -4.48 -9.21
CA GLU A 127 11.10 -4.09 -7.83
C GLU A 127 10.93 -2.56 -7.75
N LYS A 128 10.01 -2.00 -8.56
CA LYS A 128 9.80 -0.56 -8.64
C LYS A 128 9.21 -0.07 -7.33
N GLU A 129 9.67 1.09 -6.92
CA GLU A 129 9.03 1.83 -5.85
C GLU A 129 7.57 2.16 -6.23
N PHE A 130 6.74 2.35 -5.18
CA PHE A 130 5.33 2.71 -5.31
C PHE A 130 4.44 1.67 -5.99
N ILE A 131 4.69 0.37 -5.76
CA ILE A 131 3.88 -0.74 -6.30
C ILE A 131 2.38 -0.52 -6.06
N ALA A 132 1.99 -0.14 -4.84
CA ALA A 132 0.59 0.09 -4.50
C ALA A 132 -0.07 1.17 -5.37
N LEU A 133 0.63 2.31 -5.58
CA LEU A 133 0.18 3.37 -6.47
C LEU A 133 0.04 2.87 -7.90
N ARG A 134 1.04 2.14 -8.40
CA ARG A 134 1.07 1.61 -9.76
C ARG A 134 -0.11 0.68 -10.06
N TYR A 135 -0.41 -0.25 -9.16
CA TYR A 135 -1.60 -1.09 -9.27
C TYR A 135 -2.89 -0.28 -9.21
N TRP A 136 -2.93 0.73 -8.33
CA TRP A 136 -4.10 1.59 -8.22
C TRP A 136 -4.34 2.41 -9.49
N MET A 137 -3.31 2.96 -10.13
CA MET A 137 -3.44 3.71 -11.39
C MET A 137 -3.97 2.83 -12.52
N LEU A 138 -3.46 1.61 -12.68
CA LEU A 138 -3.96 0.68 -13.71
C LEU A 138 -5.46 0.39 -13.55
N LYS A 139 -5.94 0.29 -12.30
CA LYS A 139 -7.35 0.04 -12.00
C LYS A 139 -8.23 1.27 -12.20
N ASN A 140 -7.68 2.49 -12.04
CA ASN A 140 -8.42 3.75 -12.03
C ASN A 140 -8.01 4.70 -13.16
N TYR A 141 -7.40 4.20 -14.24
CA TYR A 141 -6.84 5.04 -15.30
C TYR A 141 -7.87 5.99 -15.93
N LYS A 142 -9.12 5.53 -16.10
CA LYS A 142 -10.20 6.35 -16.69
C LYS A 142 -10.48 7.60 -15.86
N SER A 143 -10.70 7.43 -14.56
CA SER A 143 -10.97 8.57 -13.68
C SER A 143 -9.76 9.49 -13.54
N LEU A 144 -8.55 8.98 -13.71
CA LEU A 144 -7.33 9.81 -13.70
C LEU A 144 -7.21 10.70 -14.94
N VAL A 145 -7.59 10.18 -16.11
CA VAL A 145 -7.53 10.94 -17.37
C VAL A 145 -8.72 11.90 -17.50
N GLU A 146 -9.91 11.50 -17.03
CA GLU A 146 -11.14 12.31 -17.08
C GLU A 146 -11.18 13.45 -16.05
N ALA A 147 -10.43 13.37 -14.95
CA ALA A 147 -10.41 14.39 -13.89
C ALA A 147 -9.60 15.65 -14.26
N ARG A 148 -9.24 15.81 -15.53
CA ARG A 148 -8.42 16.90 -16.06
C ARG A 148 -9.27 17.87 -16.89
#